data_AF-A0A2P4YI83-F1
#
_entry.id   AF-A0A2P4YI83-F1
#
_cell.length_a   1.000
_cell.length_b   1.000
_cell.length_c   1.000
_cell.angle_alpha   90.00
_cell.angle_beta   90.00
_cell.angle_gamma   90.00
#
_symmetry.space_group_name_H-M   'P 1'
#
loop_
_entity.id
_entity.type
_entity.pdbx_description
1 polymer ?
#
loop_
_entity_poly.entity_id
_entity_poly.type
_entity_poly.pdbx_seq_one_letter_code
_entity_poly.pdbx_strand_id
1 'polypeptide(L)'
;MGVVSSTSSVHRALQGMLYSIKKLHNKTKRKDFVVALNSHIDNGSMIIFHDETNFNLSRVGDRATVALPPSKGKTCMCKEVCRLLLLKPHEGSIKKEENARFIADLFLAALRSEEYRELGSSKKVVIVTDNAPAQSGIDELAFKVLAEDGIVNLNRLAILRLGPKSPM
;
A
#
# COMPACT_ATOMS: atom_id res chain seq x y z
N MET A 1 27.15 -37.29 5.41
CA MET A 1 28.29 -36.80 4.60
C MET A 1 27.90 -35.45 4.01
N GLY A 2 28.18 -34.35 4.72
CA GLY A 2 27.88 -33.00 4.24
C GLY A 2 29.06 -32.44 3.45
N VAL A 3 28.85 -32.03 2.21
CA VAL A 3 29.91 -31.41 1.39
C VAL A 3 30.11 -29.98 1.87
N VAL A 4 31.29 -29.70 2.41
CA VAL A 4 31.72 -28.34 2.75
C VAL A 4 32.32 -27.72 1.49
N SER A 5 31.53 -26.90 0.79
CA SER A 5 32.02 -26.16 -0.39
C SER A 5 32.63 -24.83 0.04
N SER A 6 33.86 -24.54 -0.39
CA SER A 6 34.49 -23.23 -0.22
C SER A 6 33.89 -22.20 -1.18
N THR A 7 33.95 -20.92 -0.81
CA THR A 7 33.54 -19.80 -1.68
C THR A 7 34.29 -19.77 -3.01
N SER A 8 35.56 -20.16 -3.01
CA SER A 8 36.39 -20.29 -4.21
C SER A 8 35.91 -21.39 -5.17
N SER A 9 35.34 -22.48 -4.64
CA SER A 9 34.79 -23.57 -5.46
C SER A 9 33.51 -23.13 -6.17
N VAL A 10 32.66 -22.35 -5.50
CA VAL A 10 31.46 -21.74 -6.10
C VAL A 10 31.83 -20.72 -7.18
N HIS A 11 32.82 -19.86 -6.93
CA HIS A 11 33.28 -18.89 -7.92
C HIS A 11 33.80 -19.57 -9.20
N ARG A 12 34.60 -20.64 -9.06
CA ARG A 12 35.13 -21.39 -10.21
C ARG A 12 34.02 -22.07 -11.02
N ALA A 13 32.98 -22.58 -10.36
CA ALA A 13 31.82 -23.17 -11.04
C ALA A 13 30.99 -22.13 -11.80
N LEU A 14 30.97 -20.87 -11.34
CA LEU A 14 30.26 -19.77 -11.99
C LEU A 14 31.06 -19.12 -13.13
N GLN A 15 32.40 -19.27 -13.16
CA GLN A 15 33.23 -18.77 -14.25
C GLN A 15 32.86 -19.46 -15.58
N GLY A 16 32.46 -18.67 -16.57
CA GLY A 16 32.03 -19.15 -17.89
C GLY A 16 30.52 -19.35 -18.04
N MET A 17 29.75 -19.24 -16.96
CA MET A 17 28.28 -19.16 -17.01
C MET A 17 27.84 -17.70 -17.10
N LEU A 18 26.81 -17.42 -17.90
CA LEU A 18 26.16 -16.10 -17.86
C LEU A 18 25.33 -16.01 -16.57
N TYR A 19 25.87 -15.38 -15.53
CA TYR A 19 25.15 -15.14 -14.28
C TYR A 19 25.07 -13.64 -13.98
N SER A 20 23.94 -13.23 -13.38
CA SER A 20 23.73 -11.87 -12.89
C SER A 20 23.50 -11.92 -11.39
N ILE A 21 24.35 -11.24 -10.62
CA ILE A 21 24.11 -11.02 -9.19
C ILE A 21 23.07 -9.92 -9.06
N LYS A 22 21.80 -10.29 -8.86
CA LYS A 22 20.76 -9.32 -8.52
C LYS A 22 20.86 -8.98 -7.04
N LYS A 23 21.20 -7.74 -6.72
CA LYS A 23 21.14 -7.24 -5.33
C LYS A 23 19.68 -7.15 -4.91
N LEU A 24 19.22 -8.14 -4.13
CA LEU A 24 17.87 -8.10 -3.56
C LEU A 24 17.86 -7.07 -2.42
N HIS A 25 17.16 -5.97 -2.63
CA HIS A 25 16.97 -4.95 -1.60
C HIS A 25 15.83 -5.36 -0.65
N ASN A 26 16.00 -5.13 0.66
CA ASN A 26 14.93 -5.14 1.69
C ASN A 26 14.16 -6.44 1.95
N LYS A 27 14.77 -7.63 1.83
CA LYS A 27 14.13 -8.93 2.17
C LYS A 27 13.49 -8.96 3.57
N THR A 28 14.19 -8.44 4.57
CA THR A 28 13.74 -8.50 5.98
C THR A 28 12.45 -7.71 6.18
N LYS A 29 12.41 -6.43 5.78
CA LYS A 29 11.21 -5.58 5.92
C LYS A 29 10.00 -6.13 5.17
N ARG A 30 10.21 -6.74 4.00
CA ARG A 30 9.14 -7.40 3.24
C ARG A 30 8.61 -8.64 3.95
N LYS A 31 9.49 -9.43 4.58
CA LYS A 31 9.09 -10.58 5.39
C LYS A 31 8.28 -10.14 6.61
N ASP A 32 8.75 -9.14 7.33
CA ASP A 32 8.07 -8.62 8.53
C ASP A 32 6.66 -8.09 8.20
N PHE A 33 6.54 -7.38 7.07
CA PHE A 33 5.24 -6.93 6.56
C PHE A 33 4.29 -8.11 6.28
N VAL A 34 4.76 -9.14 5.55
CA VAL A 34 3.92 -10.31 5.21
C VAL A 34 3.50 -11.06 6.48
N VAL A 35 4.39 -11.19 7.46
CA VAL A 35 4.06 -11.81 8.75
C VAL A 35 3.00 -11.01 9.50
N ALA A 36 3.14 -9.68 9.56
CA ALA A 36 2.14 -8.81 10.19
C ALA A 36 0.78 -8.86 9.47
N LEU A 37 0.80 -8.82 8.14
CA LEU A 37 -0.42 -8.90 7.32
C LEU A 37 -1.13 -10.24 7.51
N ASN A 38 -0.41 -11.36 7.47
CA ASN A 38 -0.99 -12.69 7.69
C ASN A 38 -1.59 -12.82 9.08
N SER A 39 -0.94 -12.29 10.13
CA SER A 39 -1.53 -12.26 11.48
C SER A 39 -2.88 -11.54 11.51
N HIS A 40 -3.04 -10.46 10.75
CA HIS A 40 -4.33 -9.76 10.65
C HIS A 40 -5.37 -10.53 9.83
N ILE A 41 -4.95 -11.24 8.77
CA ILE A 41 -5.82 -12.13 8.00
C ILE A 41 -6.34 -13.27 8.89
N ASP A 42 -5.45 -13.93 9.62
CA ASP A 42 -5.79 -15.05 10.52
C ASP A 42 -6.74 -14.61 11.64
N ASN A 43 -6.58 -13.37 12.12
CA ASN A 43 -7.47 -12.76 13.10
C ASN A 43 -8.82 -12.32 12.53
N GLY A 44 -9.01 -12.38 11.21
CA GLY A 44 -10.23 -11.94 10.52
C GLY A 44 -10.43 -10.43 10.60
N SER A 45 -9.33 -9.65 10.61
CA SER A 45 -9.41 -8.19 10.51
C SER A 45 -9.86 -7.75 9.12
N MET A 46 -10.51 -6.58 9.04
CA MET A 46 -10.79 -5.93 7.76
C MET A 46 -9.50 -5.29 7.25
N ILE A 47 -9.10 -5.60 6.01
CA ILE A 47 -7.88 -5.08 5.39
C ILE A 47 -8.29 -4.14 4.26
N ILE A 48 -7.72 -2.94 4.26
CA ILE A 48 -8.01 -1.89 3.29
C ILE A 48 -6.68 -1.46 2.69
N PHE A 49 -6.60 -1.51 1.36
CA PHE A 49 -5.45 -1.06 0.60
C PHE A 49 -5.66 0.39 0.17
N HIS A 50 -4.70 1.26 0.49
CA HIS A 50 -4.70 2.66 0.10
C HIS A 50 -3.47 2.98 -0.73
N ASP A 51 -3.70 3.50 -1.93
CA ASP A 51 -2.65 4.02 -2.80
C ASP A 51 -3.12 5.31 -3.51
N GLU A 52 -2.15 6.14 -3.85
CA GLU A 52 -2.33 7.34 -4.65
C GLU A 52 -1.97 7.00 -6.10
N THR A 53 -2.97 6.91 -6.98
CA THR A 53 -2.71 6.70 -8.40
C THR A 53 -2.89 7.99 -9.18
N ASN A 54 -1.94 8.28 -10.08
CA ASN A 54 -2.04 9.41 -10.97
C ASN A 54 -2.90 9.05 -12.15
N PHE A 55 -3.86 9.91 -12.34
CA PHE A 55 -4.66 9.92 -13.51
C PHE A 55 -3.90 10.88 -14.59
N ASN A 56 -3.72 10.57 -15.98
CA ASN A 56 -4.06 11.01 -17.48
C ASN A 56 -5.52 11.12 -18.28
N LEU A 57 -6.30 12.27 -18.40
CA LEU A 57 -7.77 12.47 -18.76
C LEU A 57 -7.70 13.26 -20.05
N SER A 58 -8.21 12.66 -21.10
CA SER A 58 -8.42 13.32 -22.38
C SER A 58 -9.74 14.09 -22.36
N ARG A 59 -9.76 15.30 -22.95
CA ARG A 59 -11.01 16.01 -23.25
C ARG A 59 -11.81 15.17 -24.25
N VAL A 60 -13.10 14.96 -23.98
CA VAL A 60 -14.02 14.26 -24.90
C VAL A 60 -14.18 15.12 -26.16
N GLY A 61 -13.74 14.61 -27.32
CA GLY A 61 -13.90 15.29 -28.62
C GLY A 61 -12.93 14.86 -29.72
N ASP A 62 -11.70 14.44 -29.39
CA ASP A 62 -10.70 14.07 -30.40
C ASP A 62 -10.64 12.54 -30.57
N ARG A 63 -11.03 12.06 -31.76
CA ARG A 63 -10.84 10.67 -32.18
C ARG A 63 -9.34 10.37 -32.27
N ALA A 64 -8.82 9.54 -31.37
CA ALA A 64 -7.42 9.16 -31.32
C ALA A 64 -7.06 8.13 -32.40
N THR A 65 -6.60 8.59 -33.57
CA THR A 65 -6.10 7.72 -34.66
C THR A 65 -4.57 7.56 -34.66
N VAL A 66 -3.86 8.16 -33.70
CA VAL A 66 -2.39 8.13 -33.62
C VAL A 66 -1.97 7.80 -32.19
N ALA A 67 -1.20 6.71 -32.03
CA ALA A 67 -0.57 6.36 -30.77
C ALA A 67 0.58 7.35 -30.48
N LEU A 68 0.31 8.34 -29.63
CA LEU A 68 1.32 9.26 -29.10
C LEU A 68 1.95 8.70 -27.82
N PRO A 69 3.20 9.05 -27.50
CA PRO A 69 3.81 8.70 -26.21
C PRO A 69 2.98 9.25 -25.03
N PRO A 70 2.98 8.59 -23.86
CA PRO A 70 2.11 8.95 -22.74
C PRO A 70 2.24 10.42 -22.36
N SER A 71 1.16 11.18 -22.48
CA SER A 71 1.07 12.58 -22.04
C SER A 71 0.63 12.66 -20.58
N LYS A 72 1.13 13.67 -19.85
CA LYS A 72 0.83 13.93 -18.43
C LYS A 72 -0.60 14.53 -18.20
N GLY A 73 -1.74 13.83 -18.41
CA GLY A 73 -3.13 14.26 -18.00
C GLY A 73 -3.63 13.68 -16.62
N LYS A 74 -4.99 13.37 -16.41
CA LYS A 74 -5.95 12.40 -15.56
C LYS A 74 -6.62 10.87 -15.96
N THR A 75 -6.04 9.63 -15.80
CA THR A 75 -6.07 8.21 -16.29
C THR A 75 -6.69 7.34 -15.23
N CYS A 76 -7.85 6.80 -15.55
CA CYS A 76 -8.50 5.79 -14.74
C CYS A 76 -8.32 4.42 -15.36
N MET A 77 -7.98 3.41 -14.57
CA MET A 77 -8.61 2.07 -14.64
C MET A 77 -8.24 1.25 -13.40
N CYS A 78 -9.26 0.67 -12.74
CA CYS A 78 -9.12 -0.31 -11.67
C CYS A 78 -9.80 -1.60 -12.14
N LYS A 79 -9.13 -2.75 -11.98
CA LYS A 79 -9.71 -4.09 -12.23
C LYS A 79 -9.92 -4.80 -10.90
N GLU A 80 -11.12 -5.39 -10.76
CA GLU A 80 -11.63 -6.47 -9.87
C GLU A 80 -10.55 -7.08 -8.93
N VAL A 81 -10.60 -7.04 -7.59
CA VAL A 81 -11.59 -7.63 -6.64
C VAL A 81 -11.53 -6.86 -5.29
N CYS A 82 -11.79 -5.55 -5.29
CA CYS A 82 -11.89 -4.78 -4.04
C CYS A 82 -13.06 -3.81 -4.17
N ARG A 83 -14.06 -3.92 -3.29
CA ARG A 83 -15.09 -2.88 -3.18
C ARG A 83 -14.37 -1.56 -2.84
N LEU A 84 -14.60 -0.54 -3.65
CA LEU A 84 -14.03 0.78 -3.43
C LEU A 84 -14.70 1.40 -2.20
N LEU A 85 -13.92 1.60 -1.13
CA LEU A 85 -14.45 2.15 0.12
C LEU A 85 -14.54 3.69 0.09
N LEU A 86 -13.49 4.35 -0.41
CA LEU A 86 -13.43 5.81 -0.51
C LEU A 86 -12.49 6.21 -1.65
N LEU A 87 -12.97 7.12 -2.51
CA LEU A 87 -12.16 7.79 -3.54
C LEU A 87 -12.36 9.30 -3.38
N LYS A 88 -11.26 10.04 -3.20
CA LYS A 88 -11.29 11.50 -3.26
C LYS A 88 -10.36 11.97 -4.39
N PRO A 89 -10.90 12.57 -5.46
CA PRO A 89 -10.05 13.21 -6.46
C PRO A 89 -9.36 14.41 -5.82
N HIS A 90 -8.07 14.56 -6.11
CA HIS A 90 -7.27 15.69 -5.68
C HIS A 90 -6.56 16.30 -6.89
N GLU A 91 -6.43 17.62 -6.93
CA GLU A 91 -5.68 18.31 -7.97
C GLU A 91 -4.33 18.79 -7.42
N GLY A 92 -3.25 18.36 -8.06
CA GLY A 92 -1.89 18.60 -7.58
C GLY A 92 -1.45 17.62 -6.49
N SER A 93 -0.31 17.90 -5.88
CA SER A 93 0.30 17.04 -4.86
C SER A 93 -0.48 17.07 -3.56
N ILE A 94 -0.71 15.89 -2.98
CA ILE A 94 -1.38 15.74 -1.68
C ILE A 94 -0.41 16.10 -0.56
N LYS A 95 -0.83 16.96 0.37
CA LYS A 95 -0.04 17.28 1.57
C LYS A 95 -0.20 16.22 2.63
N LYS A 96 0.76 16.15 3.55
CA LYS A 96 0.80 15.15 4.62
C LYS A 96 -0.44 15.20 5.52
N GLU A 97 -0.92 16.39 5.86
CA GLU A 97 -2.10 16.60 6.71
C GLU A 97 -3.40 16.17 6.01
N GLU A 98 -3.47 16.40 4.70
CA GLU A 98 -4.62 15.99 3.87
C GLU A 98 -4.67 14.46 3.74
N ASN A 99 -3.52 13.82 3.55
CA ASN A 99 -3.44 12.37 3.54
C ASN A 99 -3.77 11.78 4.94
N ALA A 100 -3.28 12.36 6.03
CA ALA A 100 -3.67 11.93 7.38
C ALA A 100 -5.18 12.01 7.64
N ARG A 101 -5.84 13.09 7.18
CA ARG A 101 -7.31 13.20 7.21
C ARG A 101 -7.97 12.16 6.32
N PHE A 102 -7.41 11.88 5.15
CA PHE A 102 -7.92 10.83 4.26
C PHE A 102 -7.90 9.46 4.92
N ILE A 103 -6.81 9.11 5.61
CA ILE A 103 -6.69 7.85 6.38
C ILE A 103 -7.73 7.80 7.52
N ALA A 104 -7.95 8.91 8.22
CA ALA A 104 -8.98 9.02 9.25
C ALA A 104 -10.40 8.82 8.66
N ASP A 105 -10.70 9.46 7.53
CA ASP A 105 -11.97 9.30 6.81
C ASP A 105 -12.16 7.87 6.30
N LEU A 106 -11.09 7.24 5.83
CA LEU A 106 -11.10 5.85 5.35
C LEU A 106 -11.41 4.88 6.49
N PHE A 107 -10.82 5.11 7.67
CA PHE A 107 -11.14 4.36 8.88
C PHE A 107 -12.60 4.53 9.28
N LEU A 108 -13.13 5.76 9.25
CA LEU A 108 -14.53 6.03 9.55
C LEU A 108 -15.49 5.39 8.54
N ALA A 109 -15.17 5.45 7.25
CA ALA A 109 -15.92 4.79 6.20
C ALA A 109 -15.93 3.27 6.42
N ALA A 110 -14.79 2.68 6.81
CA ALA A 110 -14.68 1.27 7.14
C ALA A 110 -15.60 0.89 8.31
N LEU A 111 -15.57 1.67 9.40
CA LEU A 111 -16.43 1.42 10.56
C LEU A 111 -17.93 1.48 10.23
N ARG A 112 -18.32 2.26 9.22
CA ARG A 112 -19.71 2.40 8.75
C ARG A 112 -20.11 1.39 7.68
N SER A 113 -19.14 0.66 7.13
CA SER A 113 -19.38 -0.33 6.08
C SER A 113 -20.14 -1.54 6.62
N GLU A 114 -20.95 -2.17 5.77
CA GLU A 114 -21.73 -3.36 6.16
C GLU A 114 -20.81 -4.55 6.40
N GLU A 115 -19.74 -4.66 5.61
CA GLU A 115 -18.70 -5.68 5.71
C GLU A 115 -18.08 -5.68 7.10
N TYR A 116 -17.82 -4.50 7.65
CA TYR A 116 -17.27 -4.39 8.99
C TYR A 116 -18.31 -4.70 10.09
N ARG A 117 -19.57 -4.36 9.86
CA ARG A 117 -20.68 -4.69 10.78
C ARG A 117 -20.87 -6.20 10.89
N GLU A 118 -20.69 -6.93 9.79
CA GLU A 118 -20.75 -8.40 9.74
C GLU A 118 -19.58 -9.07 10.46
N LEU A 119 -18.39 -8.46 10.44
CA LEU A 119 -17.19 -8.98 11.11
C LEU A 119 -17.25 -8.89 12.66
N GLY A 120 -18.14 -8.06 13.20
CA GLY A 120 -18.32 -7.85 14.64
C GLY A 120 -17.38 -6.83 15.26
N SER A 121 -17.79 -6.24 16.39
CA SER A 121 -17.14 -5.05 16.98
C SER A 121 -15.75 -5.27 17.56
N SER A 122 -15.29 -6.52 17.67
CA SER A 122 -13.97 -6.89 18.21
C SER A 122 -12.84 -6.88 17.17
N LYS A 123 -13.17 -6.81 15.87
CA LYS A 123 -12.18 -6.88 14.79
C LYS A 123 -11.49 -5.55 14.55
N LYS A 124 -10.24 -5.58 14.10
CA LYS A 124 -9.49 -4.37 13.73
C LYS A 124 -9.72 -4.02 12.26
N VAL A 125 -9.60 -2.74 11.95
CA VAL A 125 -9.46 -2.21 10.60
C VAL A 125 -7.98 -1.94 10.36
N VAL A 126 -7.43 -2.56 9.33
CA VAL A 126 -6.01 -2.49 8.97
C VAL A 126 -5.90 -1.73 7.65
N ILE A 127 -5.28 -0.56 7.66
CA ILE A 127 -5.03 0.23 6.46
C ILE A 127 -3.59 -0.02 6.01
N VAL A 128 -3.43 -0.54 4.80
CA VAL A 128 -2.15 -0.80 4.15
C VAL A 128 -1.83 0.38 3.24
N THR A 129 -0.68 1.00 3.46
CA THR A 129 -0.15 2.12 2.66
C THR A 129 1.27 1.79 2.20
N ASP A 130 1.72 2.45 1.13
CA ASP A 130 3.10 2.33 0.70
C ASP A 130 4.07 3.05 1.66
N ASN A 131 5.34 3.13 1.27
CA ASN A 131 6.36 3.77 2.11
C ASN A 131 6.97 4.98 1.39
N ALA A 132 6.10 5.77 0.75
CA ALA A 132 6.47 7.03 0.15
C ALA A 132 7.03 8.00 1.22
N PRO A 133 8.07 8.80 0.89
CA PRO A 133 8.61 9.80 1.83
C PRO A 133 7.55 10.81 2.32
N ALA A 134 6.61 11.18 1.45
CA ALA A 134 5.48 12.06 1.77
C ALA A 134 4.56 11.46 2.86
N GLN A 135 4.61 10.15 3.06
CA GLN A 135 3.82 9.46 4.07
C GLN A 135 4.54 9.27 5.40
N SER A 136 5.77 9.75 5.56
CA SER A 136 6.50 9.63 6.83
C SER A 136 5.77 10.39 7.95
N GLY A 137 5.36 9.68 9.01
CA GLY A 137 4.61 10.26 10.13
C GLY A 137 3.15 10.62 9.84
N ILE A 138 2.56 10.07 8.76
CA ILE A 138 1.09 10.12 8.57
C ILE A 138 0.40 9.32 9.66
N ASP A 139 0.99 8.21 10.09
CA ASP A 139 0.42 7.32 11.09
C ASP A 139 0.07 8.10 12.37
N GLU A 140 1.05 8.82 12.93
CA GLU A 140 0.88 9.67 14.12
C GLU A 140 -0.12 10.79 13.90
N LEU A 141 -0.09 11.45 12.74
CA LEU A 141 -1.04 12.52 12.42
C LEU A 141 -2.47 11.98 12.26
N ALA A 142 -2.66 10.81 11.69
CA ALA A 142 -3.97 10.19 11.53
C ALA A 142 -4.57 9.84 12.90
N PHE A 143 -3.76 9.27 13.81
CA PHE A 143 -4.17 9.06 15.19
C PHE A 143 -4.50 10.38 15.89
N LYS A 144 -3.72 11.44 15.66
CA LYS A 144 -3.98 12.76 16.22
C LYS A 144 -5.28 13.37 15.72
N VAL A 145 -5.53 13.34 14.40
CA VAL A 145 -6.77 13.82 13.78
C VAL A 145 -7.98 13.09 14.37
N LEU A 146 -7.92 11.76 14.44
CA LEU A 146 -9.01 10.97 15.03
C LEU A 146 -9.22 11.27 16.52
N ALA A 147 -8.15 11.54 17.27
CA ALA A 147 -8.25 11.92 18.68
C ALA A 147 -8.84 13.32 18.86
N GLU A 148 -8.44 14.29 18.03
CA GLU A 148 -8.99 15.66 17.99
C GLU A 148 -10.48 15.64 17.62
N ASP A 149 -10.89 14.73 16.73
CA ASP A 149 -12.29 14.52 16.35
C ASP A 149 -13.11 13.73 17.41
N GLY A 150 -12.51 13.39 18.55
CA GLY A 150 -13.18 12.69 19.67
C GLY A 150 -13.48 11.21 19.39
N ILE A 151 -12.78 10.59 18.44
CA ILE A 151 -13.06 9.21 18.02
C ILE A 151 -12.37 8.23 18.98
N VAL A 152 -13.19 7.55 19.78
CA VAL A 152 -12.73 6.65 20.86
C VAL A 152 -12.27 5.25 20.40
N ASN A 153 -12.47 4.91 19.12
CA ASN A 153 -12.20 3.56 18.57
C ASN A 153 -10.75 3.39 18.04
N LEU A 154 -9.79 4.19 18.51
CA LEU A 154 -8.41 4.19 17.99
C LEU A 154 -7.71 2.84 18.14
N ASN A 155 -8.06 2.07 19.18
CA ASN A 155 -7.52 0.71 19.40
C ASN A 155 -7.89 -0.29 18.29
N ARG A 156 -8.89 0.05 17.46
CA ARG A 156 -9.33 -0.76 16.32
C ARG A 156 -8.63 -0.39 15.03
N LEU A 157 -7.90 0.73 14.97
CA LEU A 157 -7.11 1.11 13.81
C LEU A 157 -5.70 0.52 13.91
N ALA A 158 -5.24 -0.11 12.83
CA ALA A 158 -3.84 -0.45 12.61
C ALA A 158 -3.42 0.06 11.23
N ILE A 159 -2.22 0.64 11.13
CA ILE A 159 -1.65 1.07 9.86
C ILE A 159 -0.43 0.21 9.57
N LEU A 160 -0.42 -0.45 8.41
CA LEU A 160 0.71 -1.25 7.94
C LEU A 160 1.37 -0.57 6.75
N ARG A 161 2.70 -0.48 6.81
CA ARG A 161 3.51 0.14 5.77
C ARG A 161 4.25 -0.91 4.97
N LEU A 162 4.19 -0.80 3.65
CA LEU A 162 4.93 -1.71 2.78
C LEU A 162 6.45 -1.51 2.89
N GLY A 163 7.19 -2.59 2.67
CA GLY A 163 8.64 -2.51 2.56
C GLY A 163 9.04 -1.63 1.37
N PRO A 164 10.13 -0.83 1.46
CA PRO A 164 10.51 0.08 0.38
C PRO A 164 10.73 -0.66 -0.95
N LYS A 165 10.23 -0.09 -2.05
CA LYS A 165 10.21 -0.67 -3.41
C LYS A 165 9.34 -1.94 -3.53
N SER A 166 8.24 -1.99 -2.81
CA SER A 166 7.19 -3.00 -2.99
C SER A 166 5.94 -2.25 -3.48
N PRO A 167 5.67 -2.22 -4.80
CA PRO A 167 4.42 -1.64 -5.30
C PRO A 167 3.25 -2.47 -4.77
N MET A 168 2.11 -1.79 -4.54
CA MET A 168 0.84 -2.41 -4.20
C MET A 168 0.25 -3.20 -5.36
#